data_AF-A0A4Q9RTM0-F1
#
_entry.id   AF-A0A4Q9RTM0-F1
#
_cell.length_a   1.000
_cell.length_b   1.000
_cell.length_c   1.000
_cell.angle_alpha   90.00
_cell.angle_beta   90.00
_cell.angle_gamma   90.00
#
_symmetry.space_group_name_H-M   'P 1'
#
loop_
_entity.id
_entity.type
_entity.pdbx_description
1 polymer ?
#
loop_
_entity_poly.entity_id
_entity_poly.type
_entity_poly.pdbx_seq_one_letter_code
_entity_poly.pdbx_strand_id
1 'polypeptide(L)'
;MKTLPICFICLLLSSINYAQKSKIAYVDDVETVEIITIEVCFNDDAVVDKVTIINDLTSYSNQEMIDKIKRDFIGKQGDLDDGYQNNCYTETAELINKKYQNASISESNWDKCKKFQKGKFKYLDLRYADAKIKRNNKKQVEESDSFKAEYKLDWVTPCQYNMTYTKVREEKNKSLLGKTIYVNIIGLLDDSYIYKANFENEVYVGEIKKQ
;
A
#
# COMPACT_ATOMS: atom_id res chain seq x y z
N MET A 1 -34.94 -11.11 -34.58
CA MET A 1 -34.96 -10.48 -33.24
C MET A 1 -34.66 -11.56 -32.20
N LYS A 2 -33.41 -11.63 -31.72
CA LYS A 2 -32.97 -12.34 -30.50
C LYS A 2 -31.60 -11.77 -30.18
N THR A 3 -31.56 -10.91 -29.17
CA THR A 3 -30.39 -10.24 -28.62
C THR A 3 -29.51 -11.23 -27.87
N LEU A 4 -28.24 -11.32 -28.26
CA LEU A 4 -27.19 -12.03 -27.53
C LEU A 4 -26.65 -11.08 -26.45
N PRO A 5 -26.55 -11.47 -25.17
CA PRO A 5 -26.00 -10.58 -24.16
C PRO A 5 -24.48 -10.52 -24.32
N ILE A 6 -24.02 -9.29 -24.52
CA ILE A 6 -22.62 -8.88 -24.51
C ILE A 6 -22.06 -9.17 -23.11
N CYS A 7 -21.28 -10.24 -22.99
CA CYS A 7 -20.50 -10.54 -21.79
C CYS A 7 -19.23 -9.68 -21.81
N PHE A 8 -19.35 -8.43 -21.36
CA PHE A 8 -18.23 -7.52 -21.16
C PHE A 8 -17.69 -7.67 -19.73
N ILE A 9 -16.95 -8.75 -19.49
CA ILE A 9 -15.99 -8.83 -18.37
C ILE A 9 -14.63 -9.06 -19.02
N CYS A 10 -14.05 -7.97 -19.52
CA CYS A 10 -12.69 -7.97 -20.03
C CYS A 10 -11.70 -8.24 -18.89
N LEU A 11 -11.20 -9.48 -18.90
CA LEU A 11 -9.84 -9.89 -18.58
C LEU A 11 -8.84 -8.72 -18.51
N LEU A 12 -8.53 -8.27 -17.30
CA LEU A 12 -7.25 -7.63 -16.97
C LEU A 12 -6.41 -8.65 -16.19
N LEU A 13 -5.99 -9.70 -16.89
CA LEU A 13 -4.90 -10.57 -16.46
C LEU A 13 -3.83 -10.51 -17.55
N SER A 14 -3.12 -9.39 -17.63
CA SER A 14 -1.88 -9.30 -18.39
C SER A 14 -0.71 -9.40 -17.42
N SER A 15 -0.09 -10.59 -17.40
CA SER A 15 1.33 -10.86 -17.12
C SER A 15 1.96 -10.08 -15.95
N ILE A 16 1.94 -10.68 -14.76
CA ILE A 16 2.62 -10.12 -13.58
C ILE A 16 3.99 -10.80 -13.47
N ASN A 17 5.05 -10.04 -13.75
CA ASN A 17 6.39 -10.37 -13.26
C ASN A 17 6.36 -10.22 -11.73
N TYR A 18 6.50 -11.31 -11.00
CA TYR A 18 6.42 -11.35 -9.53
C TYR A 18 7.75 -10.94 -8.88
N ALA A 19 8.07 -9.64 -8.97
CA ALA A 19 8.69 -8.99 -7.83
C ALA A 19 7.56 -8.63 -6.85
N GLN A 20 7.68 -8.96 -5.56
CA GLN A 20 6.67 -8.68 -4.53
C GLN A 20 6.26 -7.19 -4.52
N LYS A 21 5.24 -6.85 -5.30
CA LYS A 21 4.69 -5.50 -5.42
C LYS A 21 3.31 -5.53 -4.79
N SER A 22 3.12 -4.73 -3.74
CA SER A 22 1.82 -4.54 -3.08
C SER A 22 0.77 -4.17 -4.13
N LYS A 23 -0.32 -4.92 -4.21
CA LYS A 23 -1.41 -4.64 -5.16
C LYS A 23 -2.36 -3.64 -4.54
N ILE A 24 -2.55 -2.49 -5.18
CA ILE A 24 -3.53 -1.49 -4.75
C ILE A 24 -4.88 -1.78 -5.43
N ALA A 25 -5.96 -1.86 -4.65
CA ALA A 25 -7.32 -1.91 -5.15
C ALA A 25 -8.17 -0.79 -4.53
N TYR A 26 -8.99 -0.14 -5.34
CA TYR A 26 -9.95 0.86 -4.88
C TYR A 26 -11.34 0.24 -4.74
N VAL A 27 -11.88 0.25 -3.52
CA VAL A 27 -13.12 -0.45 -3.15
C VAL A 27 -14.05 0.48 -2.36
N ASP A 28 -15.34 0.15 -2.32
CA ASP A 28 -16.36 1.00 -1.68
C ASP A 28 -16.61 0.62 -0.20
N ASP A 29 -16.13 -0.54 0.24
CA ASP A 29 -16.47 -1.19 1.51
C ASP A 29 -15.40 -1.07 2.61
N VAL A 30 -14.43 -0.17 2.43
CA VAL A 30 -13.45 0.19 3.47
C VAL A 30 -13.59 1.68 3.82
N GLU A 31 -13.35 2.07 5.07
CA GLU A 31 -13.50 3.48 5.47
C GLU A 31 -12.37 4.37 4.91
N THR A 32 -11.13 3.88 5.07
CA THR A 32 -9.90 4.57 4.65
C THR A 32 -8.98 3.68 3.83
N VAL A 33 -8.03 3.01 4.49
CA VAL A 33 -7.06 2.09 3.90
C VAL A 33 -7.00 0.87 4.81
N GLU A 34 -7.27 -0.29 4.24
CA GLU A 34 -7.17 -1.58 4.92
C GLU A 34 -6.26 -2.51 4.12
N ILE A 35 -5.76 -3.56 4.77
CA ILE A 35 -4.78 -4.48 4.20
C ILE A 35 -5.34 -5.88 4.33
N ILE A 36 -5.19 -6.65 3.26
CA ILE A 36 -5.39 -8.09 3.28
C ILE A 36 -4.10 -8.79 2.89
N THR A 37 -3.64 -9.68 3.74
CA THR A 37 -2.49 -10.55 3.48
C THR A 37 -2.97 -11.99 3.47
N ILE A 38 -2.68 -12.67 2.37
CA ILE A 38 -3.03 -14.07 2.16
C ILE A 38 -1.78 -14.90 1.92
N GLU A 39 -1.82 -16.16 2.36
CA GLU A 39 -0.88 -17.19 1.94
C GLU A 39 -1.59 -18.08 0.92
N VAL A 40 -0.95 -18.25 -0.23
CA VAL A 40 -1.44 -19.01 -1.37
C VAL A 40 -0.52 -20.21 -1.54
N CYS A 41 -1.05 -21.41 -1.35
CA CYS A 41 -0.30 -22.65 -1.49
C CYS A 41 -0.68 -23.35 -2.78
N PHE A 42 0.35 -23.90 -3.43
CA PHE A 42 0.25 -24.64 -4.68
C PHE A 42 0.56 -26.12 -4.42
N ASN A 43 -0.18 -26.99 -5.09
CA ASN A 43 0.10 -28.42 -5.08
C ASN A 43 1.29 -28.77 -6.01
N ASP A 44 1.53 -30.07 -6.20
CA ASP A 44 2.55 -30.62 -7.10
C ASP A 44 2.31 -30.29 -8.58
N ASP A 45 1.05 -30.12 -8.99
CA ASP A 45 0.69 -29.65 -10.32
C ASP A 45 0.84 -28.12 -10.48
N ALA A 46 1.39 -27.42 -9.48
CA ALA A 46 1.42 -25.96 -9.39
C ALA A 46 0.02 -25.31 -9.54
N VAL A 47 -1.01 -25.95 -9.01
CA VAL A 47 -2.37 -25.42 -8.90
C VAL A 47 -2.61 -24.95 -7.48
N VAL A 48 -3.22 -23.77 -7.31
CA VAL A 48 -3.62 -23.28 -5.99
C VAL A 48 -4.69 -24.18 -5.40
N ASP A 49 -4.37 -24.87 -4.31
CA ASP A 49 -5.28 -25.78 -3.60
C ASP A 49 -5.72 -25.24 -2.24
N LYS A 50 -5.00 -24.25 -1.70
CA LYS A 50 -5.28 -23.66 -0.40
C LYS A 50 -4.93 -22.18 -0.35
N VAL A 51 -5.82 -21.42 0.28
CA VAL A 51 -5.65 -19.98 0.54
C VAL A 51 -6.02 -19.68 1.99
N THR A 52 -5.10 -19.08 2.74
CA THR A 52 -5.24 -18.73 4.16
C THR A 52 -5.06 -17.23 4.37
N ILE A 53 -5.77 -16.65 5.34
CA ILE A 53 -5.57 -15.25 5.74
C ILE A 53 -4.49 -15.21 6.82
N ILE A 54 -3.53 -14.30 6.67
CA ILE A 54 -2.55 -14.01 7.72
C ILE A 54 -3.13 -12.88 8.58
N ASN A 55 -3.82 -13.27 9.65
CA ASN A 55 -4.58 -12.33 10.50
C ASN A 55 -3.71 -11.23 11.11
N ASP A 56 -2.47 -11.54 11.51
CA ASP A 56 -1.56 -10.58 12.14
C ASP A 56 -1.14 -9.44 11.19
N LEU A 57 -1.31 -9.63 9.89
CA LEU A 57 -0.98 -8.65 8.85
C LEU A 57 -2.22 -8.11 8.11
N THR A 58 -3.42 -8.56 8.51
CA THR A 58 -4.68 -8.20 7.85
C THR A 58 -5.53 -7.32 8.76
N SER A 59 -5.91 -6.15 8.25
CA SER A 59 -6.91 -5.27 8.89
C SER A 59 -8.28 -5.36 8.23
N TYR A 60 -8.37 -5.88 7.00
CA TYR A 60 -9.64 -6.04 6.28
C TYR A 60 -10.53 -7.10 6.93
N SER A 61 -11.81 -6.77 7.12
CA SER A 61 -12.73 -7.59 7.92
C SER A 61 -14.00 -8.03 7.22
N ASN A 62 -14.22 -7.65 5.96
CA ASN A 62 -15.40 -8.06 5.20
C ASN A 62 -15.31 -9.53 4.79
N GLN A 63 -15.99 -10.42 5.51
CA GLN A 63 -15.91 -11.85 5.29
C GLN A 63 -16.47 -12.34 3.96
N GLU A 64 -17.52 -11.70 3.44
CA GLU A 64 -18.08 -12.08 2.15
C GLU A 64 -17.04 -11.90 1.04
N MET A 65 -16.33 -10.78 1.08
CA MET A 65 -15.28 -10.45 0.12
C MET A 65 -14.01 -11.26 0.35
N ILE A 66 -13.62 -11.52 1.60
CA ILE A 66 -12.51 -12.43 1.92
C ILE A 66 -12.76 -13.82 1.37
N ASP A 67 -13.96 -14.37 1.56
CA ASP A 67 -14.32 -15.69 1.04
C ASP A 67 -14.38 -15.70 -0.49
N LYS A 68 -14.80 -14.58 -1.10
CA LYS A 68 -14.72 -14.41 -2.55
C LYS A 68 -13.27 -14.42 -3.03
N ILE A 69 -12.37 -13.66 -2.40
CA ILE A 69 -10.94 -13.63 -2.74
C ILE A 69 -10.36 -15.04 -2.68
N LYS A 70 -10.61 -15.79 -1.60
CA LYS A 70 -10.15 -17.19 -1.49
C LYS A 70 -10.63 -18.03 -2.67
N ARG A 71 -11.94 -17.99 -2.98
CA ARG A 71 -12.52 -18.73 -4.12
C ARG A 71 -11.90 -18.32 -5.45
N ASP A 72 -11.63 -17.03 -5.65
CA ASP A 72 -11.05 -16.51 -6.90
C ASP A 72 -9.59 -16.98 -7.08
N PHE A 73 -8.90 -17.42 -6.03
CA PHE A 73 -7.54 -17.95 -6.11
C PHE A 73 -7.49 -19.47 -6.33
N ILE A 74 -8.41 -20.23 -5.72
CA ILE A 74 -8.45 -21.69 -5.83
C ILE A 74 -8.54 -22.13 -7.30
N GLY A 75 -7.72 -23.11 -7.68
CA GLY A 75 -7.67 -23.67 -9.03
C GLY A 75 -6.85 -22.85 -10.04
N LYS A 76 -6.25 -21.72 -9.63
CA LYS A 76 -5.34 -20.98 -10.50
C LYS A 76 -4.04 -21.75 -10.70
N GLN A 77 -3.59 -21.82 -11.95
CA GLN A 77 -2.32 -22.42 -12.34
C GLN A 77 -1.18 -21.41 -12.16
N GLY A 78 -0.16 -21.80 -11.41
CA GLY A 78 1.15 -21.14 -11.35
C GLY A 78 2.06 -21.62 -12.48
N ASP A 79 3.12 -20.86 -12.74
CA ASP A 79 4.11 -21.21 -13.76
C ASP A 79 5.05 -22.32 -13.26
N LEU A 80 5.05 -23.48 -13.90
CA LEU A 80 5.86 -24.62 -13.44
C LEU A 80 7.36 -24.28 -13.41
N ASP A 81 7.82 -23.40 -14.30
CA ASP A 81 9.23 -23.00 -14.40
C ASP A 81 9.66 -22.05 -13.28
N ASP A 82 8.72 -21.40 -12.60
CA ASP A 82 8.95 -20.48 -11.48
C ASP A 82 9.03 -21.20 -10.11
N GLY A 83 8.95 -22.54 -10.10
CA GLY A 83 9.13 -23.35 -8.89
C GLY A 83 7.96 -23.29 -7.91
N TYR A 84 6.74 -23.00 -8.37
CA TYR A 84 5.54 -22.94 -7.51
C TYR A 84 5.18 -24.28 -6.86
N GLN A 85 5.61 -25.41 -7.43
CA GLN A 85 5.20 -26.75 -6.99
C GLN A 85 5.48 -26.97 -5.49
N ASN A 86 4.45 -27.40 -4.76
CA ASN A 86 4.51 -27.68 -3.31
C ASN A 86 5.01 -26.51 -2.44
N ASN A 87 4.85 -25.27 -2.91
CA ASN A 87 5.27 -24.07 -2.19
C ASN A 87 4.08 -23.17 -1.86
N CYS A 88 4.25 -22.37 -0.80
CA CYS A 88 3.31 -21.34 -0.39
C CYS A 88 3.95 -19.96 -0.50
N TYR A 89 3.16 -18.99 -0.94
CA TYR A 89 3.61 -17.62 -1.18
C TYR A 89 2.68 -16.64 -0.50
N THR A 90 3.26 -15.61 0.11
CA THR A 90 2.50 -14.53 0.72
C THR A 90 2.22 -13.43 -0.30
N GLU A 91 0.95 -13.10 -0.46
CA GLU A 91 0.47 -11.97 -1.26
C GLU A 91 -0.17 -10.94 -0.34
N THR A 92 0.06 -9.65 -0.61
CA THR A 92 -0.58 -8.56 0.14
C THR A 92 -1.22 -7.57 -0.82
N ALA A 93 -2.43 -7.14 -0.48
CA ALA A 93 -3.15 -6.08 -1.18
C ALA A 93 -3.56 -4.96 -0.22
N GLU A 94 -3.44 -3.73 -0.71
CA GLU A 94 -3.95 -2.51 -0.07
C GLU A 94 -5.32 -2.19 -0.65
N LEU A 95 -6.33 -2.19 0.20
CA LEU A 95 -7.71 -1.87 -0.12
C LEU A 95 -7.97 -0.43 0.31
N ILE A 96 -8.20 0.45 -0.65
CA ILE A 96 -8.36 1.89 -0.40
C ILE A 96 -9.79 2.28 -0.73
N ASN A 97 -10.40 3.13 0.10
CA ASN A 97 -11.71 3.67 -0.21
C ASN A 97 -11.66 4.40 -1.56
N LYS A 98 -12.54 4.02 -2.48
CA LYS A 98 -12.60 4.53 -3.85
C LYS A 98 -12.72 6.05 -3.94
N LYS A 99 -13.28 6.71 -2.92
CA LYS A 99 -13.33 8.18 -2.83
C LYS A 99 -11.94 8.83 -2.92
N TYR A 100 -10.88 8.12 -2.56
CA TYR A 100 -9.51 8.61 -2.60
C TYR A 100 -8.79 8.42 -3.93
N GLN A 101 -9.34 7.65 -4.88
CA GLN A 101 -8.67 7.29 -6.13
C GLN A 101 -8.16 8.49 -6.92
N ASN A 102 -9.01 9.52 -7.01
CA ASN A 102 -8.72 10.79 -7.69
C ASN A 102 -8.82 11.98 -6.74
N ALA A 103 -8.73 11.76 -5.43
CA ALA A 103 -8.89 12.81 -4.45
C ALA A 103 -7.70 13.76 -4.41
N SER A 104 -8.00 15.02 -4.11
CA SER A 104 -7.03 16.04 -3.79
C SER A 104 -7.64 17.00 -2.76
N ILE A 105 -6.79 17.59 -1.94
CA ILE A 105 -7.24 18.61 -0.97
C ILE A 105 -7.34 19.95 -1.69
N SER A 106 -8.53 20.54 -1.68
CA SER A 106 -8.77 21.89 -2.21
C SER A 106 -7.94 22.94 -1.49
N GLU A 107 -7.57 24.01 -2.20
CA GLU A 107 -6.76 25.11 -1.64
C GLU A 107 -7.39 25.73 -0.38
N SER A 108 -8.73 25.84 -0.35
CA SER A 108 -9.50 26.30 0.81
C SER A 108 -9.29 25.48 2.08
N ASN A 109 -8.77 24.25 1.97
CA ASN A 109 -8.49 23.36 3.08
C ASN A 109 -6.99 23.17 3.37
N TRP A 110 -6.10 23.87 2.65
CA TRP A 110 -4.65 23.69 2.80
C TRP A 110 -4.13 24.00 4.21
N ASP A 111 -4.74 24.96 4.89
CA ASP A 111 -4.35 25.29 6.27
C ASP A 111 -4.51 24.12 7.23
N LYS A 112 -5.45 23.20 6.96
CA LYS A 112 -5.63 21.98 7.77
C LYS A 112 -4.45 21.03 7.64
N CYS A 113 -3.73 21.02 6.51
CA CYS A 113 -2.54 20.19 6.32
C CYS A 113 -1.33 20.68 7.15
N LYS A 114 -1.28 21.98 7.50
CA LYS A 114 -0.18 22.55 8.30
C LYS A 114 -0.02 21.83 9.65
N LYS A 115 -1.11 21.28 10.21
CA LYS A 115 -1.08 20.48 11.45
C LYS A 115 -0.20 19.23 11.34
N PHE A 116 0.07 18.73 10.14
CA PHE A 116 0.85 17.52 9.89
C PHE A 116 2.30 17.78 9.44
N GLN A 117 2.73 19.04 9.33
CA GLN A 117 4.11 19.38 8.96
C GLN A 117 5.11 19.13 10.10
N LYS A 118 4.63 19.07 11.34
CA LYS A 118 5.43 18.80 12.53
C LYS A 118 4.72 17.85 13.47
N GLY A 119 5.48 16.99 14.13
CA GLY A 119 4.97 16.11 15.18
C GLY A 119 5.64 14.75 15.19
N LYS A 120 5.03 13.86 15.95
CA LYS A 120 5.32 12.42 15.93
C LYS A 120 4.18 11.73 15.22
N PHE A 121 4.50 10.70 14.45
CA PHE A 121 3.52 9.97 13.67
C PHE A 121 3.84 8.48 13.65
N LYS A 122 2.83 7.70 13.27
CA LYS A 122 2.93 6.27 12.99
C LYS A 122 2.15 5.93 11.73
N TYR A 123 2.56 4.88 11.04
CA TYR A 123 1.73 4.26 10.01
C TYR A 123 0.56 3.50 10.67
N LEU A 124 -0.58 3.42 10.00
CA LEU A 124 -1.66 2.51 10.40
C LEU A 124 -1.56 1.14 9.70
N ASP A 125 -0.71 1.04 8.68
CA ASP A 125 -0.33 -0.22 8.05
C ASP A 125 0.38 -1.13 9.07
N LEU A 126 -0.16 -2.32 9.30
CA LEU A 126 0.34 -3.29 10.28
C LEU A 126 1.77 -3.77 9.97
N ARG A 127 2.18 -3.76 8.70
CA ARG A 127 3.54 -4.14 8.28
C ARG A 127 4.61 -3.17 8.77
N TYR A 128 4.19 -1.94 9.13
CA TYR A 128 5.06 -0.87 9.62
C TYR A 128 4.63 -0.40 11.02
N ALA A 129 3.97 -1.27 11.81
CA ALA A 129 3.41 -0.91 13.11
C ALA A 129 4.46 -0.48 14.15
N ASP A 130 5.71 -0.95 14.02
CA ASP A 130 6.84 -0.59 14.89
C ASP A 130 7.55 0.70 14.45
N ALA A 131 7.28 1.18 13.22
CA ALA A 131 7.90 2.36 12.66
C ALA A 131 7.41 3.65 13.33
N LYS A 132 8.37 4.46 13.76
CA LYS A 132 8.16 5.75 14.41
C LYS A 132 8.66 6.86 13.50
N ILE A 133 7.79 7.83 13.26
CA ILE A 133 8.09 8.98 12.41
C ILE A 133 8.24 10.22 13.30
N LYS A 134 9.37 10.91 13.21
CA LYS A 134 9.58 12.22 13.83
C LYS A 134 9.77 13.25 12.74
N ARG A 135 8.92 14.27 12.70
CA ARG A 135 8.89 15.27 11.63
C ARG A 135 8.98 16.70 12.17
N ASN A 136 9.78 17.51 11.50
CA ASN A 136 9.71 18.96 11.56
C ASN A 136 9.59 19.53 10.13
N ASN A 137 9.56 20.86 9.98
CA ASN A 137 9.33 21.49 8.68
C ASN A 137 10.36 21.17 7.59
N LYS A 138 11.58 20.75 7.94
CA LYS A 138 12.68 20.54 6.98
C LYS A 138 13.17 19.09 6.95
N LYS A 139 12.75 18.26 7.91
CA LYS A 139 13.33 16.94 8.13
C LYS A 139 12.31 15.95 8.70
N GLN A 140 12.39 14.72 8.20
CA GLN A 140 11.73 13.56 8.77
C GLN A 140 12.78 12.50 9.13
N VAL A 141 12.56 11.81 10.24
CA VAL A 141 13.31 10.61 10.62
C VAL A 141 12.31 9.48 10.82
N GLU A 142 12.56 8.36 10.17
CA GLU A 142 11.81 7.13 10.34
C GLU A 142 12.72 6.07 10.96
N GLU A 143 12.21 5.38 11.96
CA GLU A 143 12.97 4.39 12.72
C GLU A 143 12.05 3.24 13.15
N SER A 144 12.49 2.02 12.86
CA SER A 144 11.92 0.74 13.25
C SER A 144 13.07 -0.15 13.72
N ASP A 145 12.79 -1.39 14.11
CA ASP A 145 13.86 -2.31 14.50
C ASP A 145 14.81 -2.61 13.32
N SER A 146 14.26 -2.76 12.12
CA SER A 146 14.99 -3.20 10.92
C SER A 146 15.36 -2.11 9.92
N PHE A 147 14.87 -0.87 10.12
CA PHE A 147 15.06 0.24 9.20
C PHE A 147 15.23 1.57 9.93
N LYS A 148 16.21 2.38 9.50
CA LYS A 148 16.31 3.78 9.92
C LYS A 148 16.76 4.68 8.79
N ALA A 149 15.99 5.74 8.54
CA ALA A 149 16.30 6.73 7.51
C ALA A 149 16.00 8.17 7.95
N GLU A 150 16.74 9.09 7.34
CA GLU A 150 16.54 10.53 7.45
C GLU A 150 16.21 11.10 6.07
N TYR A 151 15.26 12.03 6.06
CA TYR A 151 14.77 12.68 4.86
C TYR A 151 14.87 14.20 5.01
N LYS A 152 15.29 14.88 3.95
CA LYS A 152 15.03 16.31 3.76
C LYS A 152 13.60 16.48 3.26
N LEU A 153 12.88 17.43 3.84
CA LEU A 153 11.53 17.80 3.42
C LEU A 153 11.54 19.15 2.73
N ASP A 154 10.97 19.20 1.53
CA ASP A 154 10.70 20.42 0.79
C ASP A 154 9.18 20.51 0.53
N TRP A 155 8.49 21.35 1.32
CA TRP A 155 7.05 21.57 1.18
C TRP A 155 6.78 22.48 -0.03
N VAL A 156 6.12 21.94 -1.05
CA VAL A 156 5.72 22.69 -2.26
C VAL A 156 4.43 23.47 -1.99
N THR A 157 3.50 22.83 -1.29
CA THR A 157 2.28 23.45 -0.75
C THR A 157 2.06 22.93 0.67
N PRO A 158 1.10 23.45 1.45
CA PRO A 158 0.82 22.89 2.77
C PRO A 158 0.46 21.40 2.79
N CYS A 159 -0.05 20.85 1.67
CA CYS A 159 -0.50 19.46 1.52
C CYS A 159 0.40 18.62 0.58
N GLN A 160 1.48 19.19 0.04
CA GLN A 160 2.36 18.50 -0.90
C GLN A 160 3.82 18.75 -0.54
N TYR A 161 4.61 17.69 -0.50
CA TYR A 161 6.01 17.79 -0.11
C TYR A 161 6.86 16.70 -0.74
N ASN A 162 8.12 17.03 -0.96
CA ASN A 162 9.13 16.11 -1.45
C ASN A 162 9.95 15.61 -0.26
N MET A 163 10.19 14.30 -0.20
CA MET A 163 11.05 13.65 0.78
C MET A 163 12.28 13.08 0.09
N THR A 164 13.46 13.67 0.31
CA THR A 164 14.70 13.15 -0.26
C THR A 164 15.51 12.42 0.80
N TYR A 165 15.92 11.18 0.54
CA TYR A 165 16.78 10.41 1.44
C TYR A 165 18.13 11.11 1.62
N THR A 166 18.48 11.46 2.86
CA THR A 166 19.77 12.08 3.20
C THR A 166 20.66 11.18 4.03
N LYS A 167 20.08 10.26 4.82
CA LYS A 167 20.81 9.21 5.55
C LYS A 167 19.99 7.94 5.61
N VAL A 168 20.69 6.81 5.61
CA VAL A 168 20.14 5.46 5.87
C VAL A 168 21.10 4.72 6.79
N ARG A 169 20.59 3.86 7.68
CA ARG A 169 21.42 3.06 8.59
C ARG A 169 21.93 1.79 7.91
N GLU A 170 21.09 1.13 7.14
CA GLU A 170 21.39 -0.18 6.58
C GLU A 170 22.14 -0.06 5.24
N GLU A 171 23.23 -0.82 5.07
CA GLU A 171 24.06 -0.80 3.87
C GLU A 171 23.27 -1.09 2.59
N LYS A 172 22.37 -2.07 2.66
CA LYS A 172 21.48 -2.46 1.55
C LYS A 172 20.61 -1.30 1.02
N ASN A 173 20.40 -0.27 1.85
CA ASN A 173 19.56 0.88 1.52
C ASN A 173 20.37 2.09 1.01
N LYS A 174 21.70 2.02 0.91
CA LYS A 174 22.52 3.15 0.44
C LYS A 174 22.17 3.63 -0.96
N SER A 175 21.67 2.73 -1.82
CA SER A 175 21.18 3.07 -3.15
C SER A 175 19.99 4.04 -3.14
N LEU A 176 19.33 4.25 -1.99
CA LEU A 176 18.24 5.19 -1.83
C LEU A 176 18.71 6.64 -1.65
N LEU A 177 19.97 6.86 -1.25
CA LEU A 177 20.48 8.21 -0.95
C LEU A 177 20.34 9.14 -2.16
N GLY A 178 19.78 10.33 -1.93
CA GLY A 178 19.49 11.32 -2.97
C GLY A 178 18.20 11.06 -3.77
N LYS A 179 17.60 9.86 -3.68
CA LYS A 179 16.30 9.61 -4.30
C LYS A 179 15.19 10.36 -3.55
N THR A 180 14.16 10.73 -4.29
CA THR A 180 13.08 11.60 -3.80
C THR A 180 11.72 10.92 -3.95
N ILE A 181 10.93 10.94 -2.88
CA ILE A 181 9.53 10.53 -2.82
C ILE A 181 8.67 11.79 -2.91
N TYR A 182 7.70 11.81 -3.82
CA TYR A 182 6.75 12.91 -3.98
C TYR A 182 5.45 12.57 -3.26
N VAL A 183 5.11 13.32 -2.21
CA VAL A 183 3.98 13.01 -1.33
C VAL A 183 2.90 14.07 -1.44
N ASN A 184 1.66 13.61 -1.69
CA ASN A 184 0.45 14.40 -1.70
C ASN A 184 -0.49 13.93 -0.60
N ILE A 185 -0.95 14.83 0.27
CA ILE A 185 -2.07 14.57 1.17
C ILE A 185 -3.36 14.65 0.33
N ILE A 186 -4.14 13.57 0.34
CA ILE A 186 -5.35 13.42 -0.48
C ILE A 186 -6.62 13.24 0.35
N GLY A 187 -6.50 13.00 1.66
CA GLY A 187 -7.62 12.91 2.59
C GLY A 187 -7.21 13.45 3.96
N LEU A 188 -8.10 14.22 4.59
CA LEU A 188 -7.90 14.76 5.94
C LEU A 188 -8.86 14.09 6.91
N LEU A 189 -8.32 13.61 8.02
CA LEU A 189 -9.06 13.06 9.16
C LEU A 189 -8.68 13.87 10.41
N ASP A 190 -9.29 13.53 11.55
CA ASP A 190 -9.11 14.29 12.80
C ASP A 190 -7.64 14.30 13.25
N ASP A 191 -7.06 13.11 13.45
CA ASP A 191 -5.66 12.96 13.86
C ASP A 191 -4.80 12.24 12.82
N SER A 192 -5.35 11.92 11.66
CA SER A 192 -4.63 11.24 10.57
C SER A 192 -4.90 11.87 9.21
N TYR A 193 -4.16 11.42 8.21
CA TYR A 193 -4.38 11.82 6.83
C TYR A 193 -4.02 10.67 5.90
N ILE A 194 -4.70 10.66 4.74
CA ILE A 194 -4.41 9.76 3.64
C ILE A 194 -3.42 10.45 2.72
N TYR A 195 -2.34 9.74 2.37
CA TYR A 195 -1.34 10.22 1.43
C TYR A 195 -1.29 9.35 0.19
N LYS A 196 -0.91 9.97 -0.93
CA LYS A 196 -0.45 9.30 -2.14
C LYS A 196 1.00 9.70 -2.36
N ALA A 197 1.89 8.70 -2.37
CA ALA A 197 3.31 8.88 -2.61
C ALA A 197 3.70 8.28 -3.96
N ASN A 198 4.53 8.99 -4.71
CA ASN A 198 5.18 8.48 -5.90
C ASN A 198 6.67 8.36 -5.61
N PHE A 199 7.22 7.16 -5.80
CA PHE A 199 8.64 6.92 -5.66
C PHE A 199 9.09 6.07 -6.84
N GLU A 200 10.04 6.61 -7.61
CA GLU A 200 10.43 6.05 -8.90
C GLU A 200 9.19 5.85 -9.81
N ASN A 201 8.87 4.60 -10.16
CA ASN A 201 7.72 4.25 -11.00
C ASN A 201 6.61 3.56 -10.20
N GLU A 202 6.60 3.74 -8.88
CA GLU A 202 5.63 3.12 -7.98
C GLU A 202 4.78 4.17 -7.28
N VAL A 203 3.52 3.79 -7.07
CA VAL A 203 2.54 4.58 -6.34
C VAL A 203 2.22 3.83 -5.07
N TYR A 204 2.27 4.54 -3.94
CA TYR A 204 1.85 4.05 -2.65
C TYR A 204 0.72 4.92 -2.14
N VAL A 205 -0.25 4.31 -1.46
CA VAL A 205 -1.29 5.04 -0.76
C VAL A 205 -1.38 4.48 0.64
N GLY A 206 -1.44 5.36 1.63
CA GLY A 206 -1.49 4.91 3.00
C GLY A 206 -2.07 5.96 3.92
N GLU A 207 -2.16 5.58 5.19
CA GLU A 207 -2.63 6.44 6.26
C GLU A 207 -1.53 6.64 7.31
N ILE A 208 -1.29 7.91 7.65
CA ILE A 208 -0.39 8.30 8.73
C ILE A 208 -1.19 8.99 9.82
N LYS A 209 -1.04 8.50 11.05
CA LYS A 209 -1.67 9.07 12.25
C LYS A 209 -0.67 9.86 13.08
N LYS A 210 -1.05 11.06 13.47
CA LYS A 210 -0.32 11.92 14.40
C LYS A 210 -0.50 11.42 15.84
N GLN A 211 0.57 11.49 16.63
CA GLN A 211 0.63 11.12 18.05
C GLN A 211 0.70 12.35 18.95
#